data_AF-A0A7W0SV92-F1
#
_entry.id   AF-A0A7W0SV92-F1
#
_cell.length_a   1.000
_cell.length_b   1.000
_cell.length_c   1.000
_cell.angle_alpha   90.00
_cell.angle_beta   90.00
_cell.angle_gamma   90.00
#
_symmetry.space_group_name_H-M   'P 1'
#
loop_
_entity.id
_entity.type
_entity.pdbx_description
1 polymer ?
#
loop_
_entity_poly.entity_id
_entity_poly.type
_entity_poly.pdbx_seq_one_letter_code
_entity_poly.pdbx_strand_id
1 'polypeptide(L)'
;MAPADELVVHGGREHNLKNVTVRIPRNALVCVTGLSGSGKSSLAFDTIYAEGQRRYVESLSAYARQFLQMMEKPDVDSIDGLSPAISIDQKTTSRNPRSTVGTVTEIYDYLRLLYARVGRPHCPVCGRIISGQSIDSIVEQILALPPGVRFTVNAPIVRDRKGEFRDRFEELRNEGFTRGKVDGEQHSLDDPPTLDKKFKHSIDVVVDRLVLKEDLRTRLTQSVETAAQLAEGLVAVDLIDSAEERTYSQNFACPEHGVSLPELQPRIFSFNSPHGACPR
;
A
#
# COMPACT_ATOMS: atom_id res chain seq x y z
N MET A 1 25.99 20.80 33.29
CA MET A 1 26.49 22.14 32.91
C MET A 1 25.37 22.84 32.17
N ALA A 2 25.07 24.09 32.51
CA ALA A 2 24.20 24.92 31.66
C ALA A 2 24.83 24.96 30.25
N PRO A 3 24.03 24.89 29.17
CA PRO A 3 24.58 25.06 27.84
C PRO A 3 25.31 26.41 27.79
N ALA A 4 26.53 26.44 27.24
CA ALA A 4 27.20 27.70 27.00
C ALA A 4 26.26 28.60 26.18
N ASP A 5 26.07 29.86 26.62
CA ASP A 5 25.15 30.81 25.98
C ASP A 5 25.68 31.31 24.62
N GLU A 6 26.93 31.00 24.31
CA GLU A 6 27.63 31.41 23.09
C GLU A 6 28.31 30.21 22.40
N LEU A 7 28.39 30.30 21.09
CA LEU A 7 29.24 29.50 20.22
C LEU A 7 30.54 30.28 20.02
N VAL A 8 31.67 29.68 20.37
CA VAL A 8 32.98 30.35 20.24
C VAL A 8 33.86 29.53 19.31
N VAL A 9 34.32 30.16 18.23
CA VAL A 9 35.29 29.61 17.29
C VAL A 9 36.64 30.22 17.61
N HIS A 10 37.64 29.39 17.90
CA HIS A 10 39.01 29.81 18.16
C HIS A 10 39.93 29.42 17.01
N GLY A 11 40.64 30.42 16.46
CA GLY A 11 41.69 30.20 15.46
C GLY A 11 41.22 29.58 14.15
N GLY A 12 40.08 30.01 13.61
CA GLY A 12 39.60 29.55 12.30
C GLY A 12 40.55 29.96 11.16
N ARG A 13 41.04 28.98 10.39
CA ARG A 13 42.01 29.13 9.30
C ARG A 13 41.58 28.49 7.98
N GLU A 14 40.39 27.90 7.95
CA GLU A 14 39.83 27.28 6.75
C GLU A 14 39.84 28.24 5.55
N HIS A 15 40.35 27.76 4.42
CA HIS A 15 40.56 28.52 3.18
C HIS A 15 41.32 29.85 3.36
N ASN A 16 40.60 30.98 3.41
CA ASN A 16 41.20 32.32 3.48
C ASN A 16 41.00 33.00 4.84
N LEU A 17 40.45 32.30 5.83
CA LEU A 17 40.34 32.79 7.19
C LEU A 17 41.74 33.04 7.78
N LYS A 18 41.88 34.16 8.51
CA LYS A 18 43.17 34.63 9.04
C LYS A 18 43.26 34.40 10.55
N ASN A 19 43.21 33.14 10.96
CA ASN A 19 43.25 32.74 12.37
C ASN A 19 42.19 33.46 13.23
N VAL A 20 40.95 33.48 12.73
CA VAL A 20 39.87 34.30 13.30
C VAL A 20 39.34 33.68 14.59
N THR A 21 39.09 34.51 15.60
CA THR A 21 38.34 34.11 16.80
C THR A 21 37.02 34.90 16.84
N VAL A 22 35.89 34.20 16.87
CA VAL A 22 34.56 34.82 16.86
C VAL A 22 33.65 34.21 17.91
N ARG A 23 32.88 35.06 18.58
CA ARG A 23 31.85 34.69 19.54
C ARG A 23 30.48 34.97 18.92
N ILE A 24 29.62 33.97 18.90
CA ILE A 24 28.33 33.98 18.24
C ILE A 24 27.26 33.66 19.30
N PRO A 25 26.24 34.52 19.50
CA PRO A 25 25.19 34.23 20.46
C PRO A 25 24.37 33.02 20.01
N ARG A 26 24.12 32.07 20.92
CA ARG A 26 23.23 30.92 20.62
C ARG A 26 21.77 31.34 20.76
N ASN A 27 20.89 30.54 20.17
CA ASN A 27 19.43 30.77 20.16
C ASN A 27 19.03 32.12 19.52
N ALA A 28 19.85 32.62 18.61
CA ALA A 28 19.62 33.86 17.88
C ALA A 28 19.65 33.61 16.37
N LEU A 29 18.93 34.43 15.60
CA LEU A 29 19.07 34.50 14.15
C LEU A 29 20.32 35.33 13.82
N VAL A 30 21.43 34.66 13.51
CA VAL A 30 22.72 35.31 13.23
C VAL A 30 22.92 35.41 11.72
N CYS A 31 23.20 36.62 11.23
CA CYS A 31 23.52 36.88 9.83
C CYS A 31 25.02 37.15 9.66
N VAL A 32 25.70 36.32 8.87
CA VAL A 32 27.10 36.54 8.47
C VAL A 32 27.12 37.29 7.15
N THR A 33 27.61 38.53 7.16
CA THR A 33 27.63 39.43 6.00
C THR A 33 29.05 39.89 5.64
N GLY A 34 29.22 40.44 4.43
CA GLY A 34 30.52 40.86 3.88
C GLY A 34 30.66 40.65 2.37
N LEU A 35 31.69 41.23 1.77
CA LEU A 35 31.98 41.16 0.33
C LEU A 35 32.14 39.72 -0.19
N SER A 36 31.86 39.47 -1.46
CA SER A 36 32.13 38.15 -2.06
C SER A 36 33.59 37.76 -1.85
N GLY A 37 33.83 36.49 -1.47
CA GLY A 37 35.17 36.02 -1.13
C GLY A 37 35.71 36.43 0.25
N SER A 38 34.95 37.14 1.09
CA SER A 38 35.43 37.57 2.42
C SER A 38 35.56 36.45 3.47
N GLY A 39 35.40 35.18 3.10
CA GLY A 39 35.48 34.03 4.03
C GLY A 39 34.19 33.69 4.78
N LYS A 40 33.03 34.26 4.40
CA LYS A 40 31.73 33.95 5.04
C LYS A 40 31.39 32.47 4.99
N SER A 41 31.47 31.89 3.79
CA SER A 41 31.17 30.47 3.58
C SER A 41 32.21 29.58 4.29
N SER A 42 33.48 30.00 4.28
CA SER A 42 34.56 29.31 4.98
C SER A 42 34.31 29.24 6.49
N LEU A 43 33.83 30.32 7.09
CA LEU A 43 33.46 30.33 8.51
C LEU A 43 32.17 29.53 8.77
N ALA A 44 31.10 29.77 8.00
CA ALA A 44 29.78 29.22 8.30
C ALA A 44 29.65 27.73 7.89
N PHE A 45 30.04 27.38 6.67
CA PHE A 45 29.88 26.05 6.10
C PHE A 45 31.12 25.18 6.34
N ASP A 46 32.29 25.67 5.92
CA ASP A 46 33.51 24.84 5.89
C ASP A 46 34.14 24.67 7.29
N THR A 47 33.83 25.56 8.24
CA THR A 47 34.29 25.47 9.64
C THR A 47 33.18 25.04 10.60
N ILE A 48 32.17 25.89 10.84
CA ILE A 48 31.16 25.67 11.89
C ILE A 48 30.26 24.47 11.58
N TYR A 49 29.65 24.46 10.39
CA TYR A 49 28.77 23.35 9.98
C TYR A 49 29.55 22.04 9.83
N ALA A 50 30.69 22.05 9.15
CA ALA A 50 31.54 20.87 8.97
C ALA A 50 31.92 20.24 10.31
N GLU A 51 32.40 21.04 11.28
CA GLU A 51 32.75 20.54 12.61
C GLU A 51 31.52 20.08 13.40
N GLY A 52 30.38 20.75 13.25
CA GLY A 52 29.13 20.40 13.93
C GLY A 52 28.56 19.07 13.43
N GLN A 53 28.62 18.84 12.12
CA GLN A 53 28.25 17.57 11.50
C GLN A 53 29.22 16.47 11.90
N ARG A 54 30.54 16.71 11.83
CA ARG A 54 31.59 15.74 12.19
C ARG A 54 31.41 15.24 13.63
N ARG A 55 31.32 16.15 14.62
CA ARG A 55 31.14 15.79 16.03
C ARG A 55 29.84 15.01 16.28
N TYR A 56 28.76 15.37 15.59
CA TYR A 56 27.49 14.65 15.72
C TYR A 56 27.60 13.23 15.16
N VAL A 57 28.16 13.04 13.96
CA VAL A 57 28.31 11.71 13.35
C VAL A 57 29.29 10.84 14.14
N GLU A 58 30.32 11.42 14.75
CA GLU A 58 31.27 10.72 15.64
C GLU A 58 30.60 10.08 16.87
N SER A 59 29.44 10.61 17.26
CA SER A 59 28.65 10.10 18.40
C SER A 59 27.69 8.96 18.03
N LEU A 60 27.39 8.75 16.74
CA LEU A 60 26.34 7.81 16.31
C LEU A 60 26.74 6.34 16.46
N SER A 61 27.91 5.94 15.97
CA SER A 61 28.40 4.56 16.13
C SER A 61 29.93 4.45 16.03
N ALA A 62 30.50 3.42 16.65
CA ALA A 62 31.94 3.13 16.54
C ALA A 62 32.37 2.85 15.08
N TYR A 63 31.48 2.28 14.27
CA TYR A 63 31.70 2.04 12.85
C TYR A 63 31.67 3.32 12.02
N ALA A 64 30.75 4.25 12.32
CA ALA A 64 30.69 5.56 11.64
C ALA A 64 31.98 6.38 11.82
N ARG A 65 32.68 6.22 12.95
CA ARG A 65 33.99 6.86 13.18
C ARG A 65 35.05 6.43 12.18
N GLN A 66 35.01 5.19 11.68
CA GLN A 66 35.96 4.72 10.66
C GLN A 66 35.78 5.46 9.32
N PHE A 67 34.54 5.83 8.97
CA PHE A 67 34.25 6.60 7.76
C PHE A 67 34.57 8.09 7.90
N LEU A 68 34.44 8.63 9.11
CA LEU A 68 34.76 10.03 9.41
C LEU A 68 36.26 10.32 9.39
N GLN A 69 37.13 9.33 9.62
CA GLN A 69 38.57 9.49 9.43
C GLN A 69 38.97 9.82 7.98
N MET A 70 38.07 9.59 7.01
CA MET A 70 38.27 10.01 5.62
C MET A 70 37.77 11.43 5.34
N MET A 71 37.03 12.06 6.27
CA MET A 71 36.59 13.45 6.12
C MET A 71 37.67 14.39 6.65
N GLU A 72 38.02 15.40 5.85
CA GLU A 72 39.00 16.40 6.22
C GLU A 72 38.48 17.21 7.42
N LYS A 73 39.27 17.26 8.50
CA LYS A 73 38.93 18.05 9.68
C LYS A 73 39.19 19.53 9.36
N PRO A 74 38.22 20.43 9.62
CA PRO A 74 38.43 21.85 9.39
C PRO A 74 39.65 22.39 10.15
N ASP A 75 40.38 23.33 9.55
CA ASP A 75 41.52 23.99 10.20
C ASP A 75 41.03 25.05 11.20
N VAL A 76 40.86 24.61 12.44
CA VAL A 76 40.41 25.40 13.58
C VAL A 76 41.03 24.84 14.87
N ASP A 77 41.37 25.71 15.84
CA ASP A 77 41.97 25.29 17.11
C ASP A 77 40.95 24.60 18.00
N SER A 78 39.83 25.29 18.27
CA SER A 78 38.71 24.73 19.01
C SER A 78 37.39 25.43 18.64
N ILE A 79 36.30 24.72 18.87
CA ILE A 79 34.95 25.30 18.82
C ILE A 79 34.20 24.85 20.06
N ASP A 80 33.75 25.81 20.86
CA ASP A 80 33.00 25.60 22.09
C ASP A 80 31.53 26.01 21.92
N GLY A 81 30.62 25.32 22.60
CA GLY A 81 29.17 25.61 22.47
C GLY A 81 28.53 25.14 21.15
N LEU A 82 29.22 24.30 20.38
CA LEU A 82 28.73 23.80 19.09
C LEU A 82 27.57 22.82 19.24
N SER A 83 26.51 23.06 18.47
CA SER A 83 25.34 22.16 18.37
C SER A 83 25.47 21.26 17.14
N PRO A 84 24.75 20.12 17.08
CA PRO A 84 24.56 19.41 15.82
C PRO A 84 24.08 20.38 14.75
N ALA A 85 24.80 20.43 13.63
CA ALA A 85 24.58 21.42 12.59
C ALA A 85 23.92 20.79 11.36
N ILE A 86 23.01 21.54 10.73
CA ILE A 86 22.34 21.17 9.48
C ILE A 86 22.58 22.29 8.49
N SER A 87 23.07 21.95 7.30
CA SER A 87 23.21 22.89 6.19
C SER A 87 21.96 22.85 5.33
N ILE A 88 21.44 24.03 5.01
CA ILE A 88 20.39 24.23 4.02
C ILE A 88 20.98 25.10 2.93
N ASP A 89 21.51 24.47 1.88
CA ASP A 89 22.09 25.15 0.72
C ASP A 89 21.19 25.00 -0.52
N GLN A 90 21.51 25.76 -1.57
CA GLN A 90 20.81 25.69 -2.85
C GLN A 90 21.42 24.64 -3.80
N LYS A 91 22.22 23.67 -3.31
CA LYS A 91 22.78 22.65 -4.20
C LYS A 91 21.62 21.85 -4.79
N THR A 92 21.59 21.78 -6.12
CA THR A 92 20.56 21.05 -6.86
C THR A 92 20.49 19.61 -6.37
N THR A 93 19.37 19.25 -5.76
CA THR A 93 19.05 17.85 -5.46
C THR A 93 19.14 17.02 -6.73
N SER A 94 19.74 15.84 -6.62
CA SER A 94 19.88 14.86 -7.70
C SER A 94 18.63 14.77 -8.57
N ARG A 95 18.80 14.82 -9.90
CA ARG A 95 17.71 14.67 -10.88
C ARG A 95 17.34 13.19 -11.01
N ASN A 96 16.66 12.66 -10.00
CA ASN A 96 16.07 11.32 -10.10
C ASN A 96 14.65 11.44 -10.69
N PRO A 97 14.33 10.79 -11.82
CA PRO A 97 13.00 10.86 -12.44
C PRO A 97 11.88 10.30 -11.56
N ARG A 98 12.23 9.57 -10.49
CA ARG A 98 11.31 9.01 -9.50
C ARG A 98 11.15 9.87 -8.24
N SER A 99 11.79 11.03 -8.19
CA SER A 99 11.66 11.99 -7.09
C SER A 99 10.73 13.12 -7.49
N THR A 100 9.70 13.34 -6.69
CA THR A 100 8.73 14.44 -6.81
C THR A 100 8.75 15.29 -5.56
N VAL A 101 8.10 16.46 -5.59
CA VAL A 101 7.90 17.29 -4.39
C VAL A 101 7.26 16.47 -3.26
N GLY A 102 6.27 15.63 -3.59
CA GLY A 102 5.58 14.79 -2.61
C GLY A 102 6.49 13.74 -1.96
N THR A 103 7.45 13.16 -2.70
CA THR A 103 8.40 12.21 -2.11
C THR A 103 9.49 12.89 -1.29
N VAL A 104 9.93 14.10 -1.68
CA VAL A 104 10.97 14.85 -0.94
C VAL A 104 10.44 15.40 0.37
N THR A 105 9.18 15.80 0.41
CA THR A 105 8.51 16.34 1.59
C THR A 105 7.84 15.27 2.46
N GLU A 106 7.93 13.99 2.07
CA GLU A 106 7.22 12.85 2.68
C GLU A 106 5.68 12.96 2.67
N ILE A 107 5.10 14.04 2.15
CA ILE A 107 3.64 14.22 2.03
C ILE A 107 3.01 13.06 1.25
N TYR A 108 3.69 12.57 0.21
CA TYR A 108 3.23 11.43 -0.56
C TYR A 108 3.11 10.16 0.29
N ASP A 109 3.96 9.97 1.29
CA ASP A 109 3.94 8.80 2.17
C ASP A 109 2.71 8.83 3.08
N TYR A 110 2.35 10.01 3.58
CA TYR A 110 1.08 10.23 4.28
C TYR A 110 -0.12 10.02 3.37
N LEU A 111 -0.08 10.47 2.12
CA LEU A 111 -1.14 10.20 1.15
C LEU A 111 -1.31 8.70 0.90
N ARG A 112 -0.21 7.95 0.75
CA ARG A 112 -0.26 6.48 0.58
C ARG A 112 -0.93 5.81 1.79
N LEU A 113 -0.61 6.24 3.01
CA LEU A 113 -1.27 5.77 4.22
C LEU A 113 -2.76 6.13 4.26
N LEU A 114 -3.11 7.37 3.92
CA LEU A 114 -4.48 7.84 3.89
C LEU A 114 -5.34 7.00 2.93
N TYR A 115 -4.89 6.84 1.68
CA TYR A 115 -5.62 6.05 0.69
C TYR A 115 -5.69 4.56 1.03
N ALA A 116 -4.67 4.01 1.70
CA ALA A 116 -4.74 2.63 2.18
C ALA A 116 -5.74 2.42 3.31
N ARG A 117 -5.87 3.39 4.22
CA ARG A 117 -6.70 3.26 5.42
C ARG A 117 -8.17 3.59 5.21
N VAL A 118 -8.46 4.62 4.43
CA VAL A 118 -9.84 5.13 4.24
C VAL A 118 -10.27 5.19 2.78
N GLY A 119 -9.41 4.75 1.85
CA GLY A 119 -9.74 4.69 0.44
C GLY A 119 -10.88 3.71 0.18
N ARG A 120 -11.84 4.14 -0.63
CA ARG A 120 -12.91 3.28 -1.17
C ARG A 120 -12.47 2.86 -2.56
N PRO A 121 -12.13 1.58 -2.79
CA PRO A 121 -11.68 1.15 -4.10
C PRO A 121 -12.88 1.05 -5.05
N HIS A 122 -12.65 1.33 -6.32
CA HIS A 122 -13.67 1.28 -7.36
C HIS A 122 -13.18 0.40 -8.50
N CYS A 123 -14.13 -0.26 -9.19
CA CYS A 123 -13.81 -0.97 -10.43
C CYS A 123 -13.39 0.04 -11.51
N PRO A 124 -12.24 -0.15 -12.18
CA PRO A 124 -11.79 0.74 -13.25
C PRO A 124 -12.65 0.67 -14.52
N VAL A 125 -13.51 -0.35 -14.67
CA VAL A 125 -14.37 -0.52 -15.84
C VAL A 125 -15.76 0.10 -15.61
N CYS A 126 -16.45 -0.26 -14.52
CA CYS A 126 -17.81 0.21 -14.25
C CYS A 126 -17.94 1.25 -13.12
N GLY A 127 -16.87 1.56 -12.40
CA GLY A 127 -16.89 2.54 -11.32
C GLY A 127 -17.61 2.11 -10.03
N ARG A 128 -18.15 0.88 -9.95
CA ARG A 128 -18.78 0.38 -8.71
C ARG A 128 -17.74 0.26 -7.59
N ILE A 129 -18.16 0.56 -6.36
CA ILE A 129 -17.35 0.34 -5.16
C ILE A 129 -17.05 -1.17 -5.04
N ILE A 130 -15.77 -1.49 -4.85
CA ILE A 130 -15.30 -2.82 -4.56
C ILE A 130 -15.14 -2.93 -3.03
N SER A 131 -15.65 -4.00 -2.45
CA SER A 131 -15.45 -4.28 -1.02
C SER A 131 -15.12 -5.77 -0.86
N GLY A 132 -13.96 -6.06 -0.27
CA GLY A 132 -13.73 -7.38 0.32
C GLY A 132 -14.47 -7.48 1.65
N GLN A 133 -15.15 -8.60 1.89
CA GLN A 133 -15.91 -8.84 3.12
C GLN A 133 -15.47 -10.15 3.78
N SER A 134 -15.43 -10.21 5.10
CA SER A 134 -15.19 -11.49 5.77
C SER A 134 -16.35 -12.46 5.52
N ILE A 135 -16.08 -13.76 5.58
CA ILE A 135 -17.12 -14.80 5.50
C ILE A 135 -18.21 -14.53 6.54
N ASP A 136 -17.84 -14.19 7.78
CA ASP A 136 -18.80 -13.82 8.83
C ASP A 136 -19.69 -12.64 8.40
N SER A 137 -19.14 -11.59 7.80
CA SER A 137 -19.93 -10.45 7.32
C SER A 137 -20.89 -10.84 6.20
N ILE A 138 -20.47 -11.73 5.29
CA ILE A 138 -21.33 -12.26 4.22
C ILE A 138 -22.48 -13.06 4.85
N VAL A 139 -22.17 -13.94 5.81
CA VAL A 139 -23.14 -14.75 6.54
C VAL A 139 -24.15 -13.87 7.28
N GLU A 140 -23.71 -12.84 8.01
CA GLU A 140 -24.60 -11.90 8.70
C GLU A 140 -25.56 -11.18 7.73
N GLN A 141 -25.07 -10.74 6.57
CA GLN A 141 -25.92 -10.09 5.57
C GLN A 141 -26.98 -11.02 4.98
N ILE A 142 -26.66 -12.30 4.82
CA ILE A 142 -27.63 -13.32 4.38
C ILE A 142 -28.62 -13.63 5.50
N LEU A 143 -28.18 -13.75 6.76
CA LEU A 143 -29.04 -13.98 7.93
C LEU A 143 -29.99 -12.81 8.22
N ALA A 144 -29.66 -11.60 7.76
CA ALA A 144 -30.53 -10.43 7.87
C ALA A 144 -31.73 -10.42 6.89
N LEU A 145 -31.82 -11.40 5.99
CA LEU A 145 -32.98 -11.57 5.10
C LEU A 145 -34.26 -11.94 5.89
N PRO A 146 -35.46 -11.76 5.32
CA PRO A 146 -36.70 -12.21 5.95
C PRO A 146 -36.70 -13.73 6.21
N PRO A 147 -37.25 -14.20 7.35
CA PRO A 147 -37.35 -15.62 7.65
C PRO A 147 -38.22 -16.35 6.61
N GLY A 148 -37.85 -17.60 6.28
CA GLY A 148 -38.57 -18.43 5.32
C GLY A 148 -38.15 -18.26 3.86
N VAL A 149 -37.32 -17.27 3.53
CA VAL A 149 -36.77 -17.09 2.17
C VAL A 149 -35.94 -18.31 1.75
N ARG A 150 -36.16 -18.80 0.54
CA ARG A 150 -35.39 -19.91 -0.04
C ARG A 150 -34.32 -19.35 -0.97
N PHE A 151 -33.09 -19.85 -0.83
CA PHE A 151 -31.96 -19.39 -1.62
C PHE A 151 -30.97 -20.51 -1.93
N THR A 152 -30.16 -20.31 -2.96
CA THR A 152 -29.02 -21.18 -3.26
C THR A 152 -27.72 -20.42 -3.05
N VAL A 153 -26.75 -21.07 -2.43
CA VAL A 153 -25.37 -20.58 -2.35
C VAL A 153 -24.61 -21.20 -3.51
N ASN A 154 -24.05 -20.35 -4.37
CA ASN A 154 -23.37 -20.77 -5.58
C ASN A 154 -21.92 -20.26 -5.61
N ALA A 155 -21.05 -21.03 -6.25
CA ALA A 155 -19.67 -20.67 -6.55
C ALA A 155 -19.55 -20.28 -8.03
N PRO A 156 -19.38 -18.99 -8.37
CA PRO A 156 -19.25 -18.54 -9.76
C PRO A 156 -17.84 -18.80 -10.29
N ILE A 157 -17.60 -20.03 -10.75
CA ILE A 157 -16.28 -20.53 -11.17
C ILE A 157 -15.83 -19.98 -12.53
N VAL A 158 -16.78 -19.64 -13.40
CA VAL A 158 -16.51 -19.08 -14.73
C VAL A 158 -17.49 -17.94 -14.97
N ARG A 159 -17.00 -16.76 -15.37
CA ARG A 159 -17.84 -15.60 -15.68
C ARG A 159 -17.42 -14.97 -17.00
N ASP A 160 -18.33 -14.93 -17.97
CA ASP A 160 -18.16 -14.28 -19.28
C ASP A 160 -16.85 -14.63 -20.01
N ARG A 161 -16.39 -15.88 -19.87
CA ARG A 161 -15.16 -16.38 -20.53
C ARG A 161 -15.51 -17.27 -21.70
N LYS A 162 -14.70 -17.20 -22.75
CA LYS A 162 -14.82 -18.08 -23.91
C LYS A 162 -14.15 -19.41 -23.64
N GLY A 163 -14.83 -20.51 -23.99
CA GLY A 163 -14.29 -21.86 -23.79
C GLY A 163 -15.38 -22.92 -23.78
N GLU A 164 -14.98 -24.19 -23.90
CA GLU A 164 -15.90 -25.33 -23.82
C GLU A 164 -16.01 -25.93 -22.40
N PHE A 165 -15.04 -25.61 -21.52
CA PHE A 165 -15.02 -25.95 -20.08
C PHE A 165 -15.27 -27.43 -19.72
N ARG A 166 -15.05 -28.38 -20.64
CA ARG A 166 -15.25 -29.83 -20.40
C ARG A 166 -14.44 -30.34 -19.21
N ASP A 167 -13.15 -30.04 -19.17
CA ASP A 167 -12.26 -30.45 -18.07
C ASP A 167 -12.76 -29.91 -16.72
N ARG A 168 -13.29 -28.68 -16.70
CA ARG A 168 -13.86 -28.07 -15.50
C ARG A 168 -15.12 -28.81 -15.03
N PHE A 169 -16.01 -29.21 -15.93
CA PHE A 169 -17.18 -30.01 -15.56
C PHE A 169 -16.76 -31.37 -14.97
N GLU A 170 -15.73 -32.02 -15.53
CA GLU A 170 -15.20 -33.27 -14.98
C GLU A 170 -14.57 -33.11 -13.60
N GLU A 171 -13.78 -32.05 -13.38
CA GLU A 171 -13.21 -31.70 -12.07
C GLU A 171 -14.30 -31.57 -11.00
N LEU A 172 -15.34 -30.79 -11.28
CA LEU A 172 -16.45 -30.54 -10.34
C LEU A 172 -17.22 -31.81 -10.01
N ARG A 173 -17.42 -32.69 -10.99
CA ARG A 173 -18.07 -33.99 -10.77
C ARG A 173 -17.21 -34.89 -9.89
N ASN A 174 -15.89 -34.89 -10.09
CA ASN A 174 -14.95 -35.65 -9.25
C ASN A 174 -14.91 -35.12 -7.81
N GLU A 175 -15.13 -33.82 -7.62
CA GLU A 175 -15.29 -33.18 -6.30
C GLU A 175 -16.66 -33.45 -5.66
N GLY A 176 -17.60 -34.07 -6.39
CA GLY A 176 -18.89 -34.52 -5.89
C GLY A 176 -20.04 -33.53 -6.10
N PHE A 177 -19.84 -32.46 -6.87
CA PHE A 177 -20.93 -31.54 -7.24
C PHE A 177 -21.83 -32.17 -8.30
N THR A 178 -23.15 -32.06 -8.09
CA THR A 178 -24.15 -32.65 -8.98
C THR A 178 -24.92 -31.62 -9.79
N ARG A 179 -24.87 -30.34 -9.42
CA ARG A 179 -25.67 -29.27 -10.04
C ARG A 179 -24.84 -28.03 -10.29
N GLY A 180 -25.07 -27.43 -11.46
CA GLY A 180 -24.53 -26.13 -11.81
C GLY A 180 -25.56 -25.33 -12.61
N LYS A 181 -25.36 -24.02 -12.66
CA LYS A 181 -26.00 -23.13 -13.62
C LYS A 181 -25.01 -22.84 -14.74
N VAL A 182 -25.46 -22.96 -15.97
CA VAL A 182 -24.68 -22.63 -17.16
C VAL A 182 -25.50 -21.62 -17.95
N ASP A 183 -24.93 -20.44 -18.16
CA ASP A 183 -25.59 -19.31 -18.83
C ASP A 183 -26.99 -18.96 -18.24
N GLY A 184 -27.12 -19.13 -16.92
CA GLY A 184 -28.35 -18.85 -16.17
C GLY A 184 -29.33 -20.03 -16.07
N GLU A 185 -29.15 -21.10 -16.86
CA GLU A 185 -30.00 -22.29 -16.84
C GLU A 185 -29.44 -23.37 -15.90
N GLN A 186 -30.29 -24.04 -15.12
CA GLN A 186 -29.86 -25.12 -14.23
C GLN A 186 -29.64 -26.42 -15.00
N HIS A 187 -28.46 -27.00 -14.85
CA HIS A 187 -28.08 -28.28 -15.43
C HIS A 187 -27.57 -29.26 -14.36
N SER A 188 -27.73 -30.56 -14.65
CA SER A 188 -27.01 -31.61 -13.93
C SER A 188 -25.55 -31.63 -14.39
N LEU A 189 -24.61 -31.76 -13.46
CA LEU A 189 -23.19 -31.90 -13.80
C LEU A 189 -22.85 -33.32 -14.28
N ASP A 190 -23.75 -34.29 -14.12
CA ASP A 190 -23.61 -35.63 -14.69
C ASP A 190 -23.79 -35.64 -16.22
N ASP A 191 -24.59 -34.71 -16.74
CA ASP A 191 -24.85 -34.52 -18.17
C ASP A 191 -24.82 -33.01 -18.51
N PRO A 192 -23.62 -32.40 -18.51
CA PRO A 192 -23.48 -30.97 -18.71
C PRO A 192 -23.70 -30.59 -20.19
N PRO A 193 -24.25 -29.39 -20.47
CA PRO A 193 -24.45 -28.94 -21.84
C PRO A 193 -23.11 -28.79 -22.58
N THR A 194 -23.11 -29.10 -23.87
CA THR A 194 -21.94 -28.86 -24.73
C THR A 194 -21.83 -27.38 -25.07
N LEU A 195 -20.78 -26.72 -24.58
CA LEU A 195 -20.51 -25.31 -24.80
C LEU A 195 -19.66 -25.05 -26.05
N ASP A 196 -19.93 -23.95 -26.75
CA ASP A 196 -19.17 -23.54 -27.94
C ASP A 196 -18.04 -22.59 -27.55
N LYS A 197 -16.81 -23.04 -27.77
CA LYS A 197 -15.56 -22.29 -27.61
C LYS A 197 -15.58 -20.83 -28.11
N LYS A 198 -16.39 -20.49 -29.12
CA LYS A 198 -16.43 -19.15 -29.71
C LYS A 198 -17.20 -18.13 -28.87
N PHE A 199 -18.17 -18.60 -28.09
CA PHE A 199 -19.06 -17.77 -27.28
C PHE A 199 -18.55 -17.67 -25.84
N LYS A 200 -19.01 -16.61 -25.16
CA LYS A 200 -18.72 -16.41 -23.74
C LYS A 200 -19.76 -17.17 -22.95
N HIS A 201 -19.32 -17.84 -21.90
CA HIS A 201 -20.16 -18.61 -21.01
C HIS A 201 -19.92 -18.21 -19.55
N SER A 202 -20.94 -18.40 -18.73
CA SER A 202 -20.90 -18.26 -17.27
C SER A 202 -21.34 -19.57 -16.63
N ILE A 203 -20.58 -20.04 -15.65
CA ILE A 203 -20.80 -21.32 -14.96
C ILE A 203 -20.74 -21.07 -13.46
N ASP A 204 -21.85 -21.35 -12.78
CA ASP A 204 -21.96 -21.29 -11.33
C ASP A 204 -22.24 -22.69 -10.79
N VAL A 205 -21.51 -23.11 -9.77
CA VAL A 205 -21.75 -24.41 -9.12
C VAL A 205 -22.68 -24.21 -7.94
N VAL A 206 -23.74 -25.00 -7.86
CA VAL A 206 -24.67 -24.92 -6.73
C VAL A 206 -24.07 -25.69 -5.56
N VAL A 207 -23.61 -24.98 -4.54
CA VAL A 207 -22.95 -25.56 -3.36
C VAL A 207 -23.97 -26.05 -2.34
N ASP A 208 -24.98 -25.24 -2.04
CA ASP A 208 -26.07 -25.65 -1.13
C ASP A 208 -27.38 -24.93 -1.48
N ARG A 209 -28.51 -25.54 -1.07
CA ARG A 209 -29.84 -24.95 -1.14
C ARG A 209 -30.41 -24.87 0.27
N LEU A 210 -30.66 -23.65 0.70
CA LEU A 210 -31.00 -23.34 2.08
C LEU A 210 -32.35 -22.61 2.16
N VAL A 211 -32.95 -22.68 3.35
CA VAL A 211 -34.16 -21.93 3.70
C VAL A 211 -33.85 -21.21 5.00
N LEU A 212 -34.07 -19.89 5.03
CA LEU A 212 -33.71 -19.07 6.18
C LEU A 212 -34.51 -19.49 7.44
N LYS A 213 -33.79 -19.94 8.47
CA LYS A 213 -34.29 -20.39 9.79
C LYS A 213 -33.31 -19.97 10.88
N GLU A 214 -33.75 -19.99 12.14
CA GLU A 214 -32.94 -19.53 13.29
C GLU A 214 -31.66 -20.35 13.51
N ASP A 215 -31.61 -21.62 13.10
CA ASP A 215 -30.51 -22.57 13.31
C ASP A 215 -29.58 -22.72 12.11
N LEU A 216 -29.66 -21.83 11.11
CA LEU A 216 -28.98 -22.00 9.82
C LEU A 216 -27.49 -21.62 9.82
N ARG A 217 -27.03 -20.84 10.81
CA ARG A 217 -25.72 -20.16 10.78
C ARG A 217 -24.54 -21.08 10.43
N THR A 218 -24.39 -22.19 11.14
CA THR A 218 -23.23 -23.10 10.97
C THR A 218 -23.20 -23.71 9.57
N ARG A 219 -24.36 -24.15 9.06
CA ARG A 219 -24.47 -24.73 7.72
C ARG A 219 -24.21 -23.68 6.64
N LEU A 220 -24.81 -22.49 6.77
CA LEU A 220 -24.58 -21.39 5.85
C LEU A 220 -23.10 -20.98 5.79
N THR A 221 -22.43 -20.91 6.94
CA THR A 221 -21.00 -20.58 7.01
C THR A 221 -20.17 -21.59 6.21
N GLN A 222 -20.42 -22.89 6.38
CA GLN A 222 -19.75 -23.96 5.63
C GLN A 222 -20.01 -23.86 4.12
N SER A 223 -21.25 -23.57 3.71
CA SER A 223 -21.60 -23.40 2.29
C SER A 223 -20.91 -22.17 1.68
N VAL A 224 -20.85 -21.05 2.40
CA VAL A 224 -20.19 -19.81 1.96
C VAL A 224 -18.68 -20.01 1.88
N GLU A 225 -18.06 -20.71 2.84
CA GLU A 225 -16.64 -21.07 2.81
C GLU A 225 -16.30 -21.94 1.60
N THR A 226 -17.11 -22.97 1.35
CA THR A 226 -16.91 -23.88 0.22
C THR A 226 -17.07 -23.12 -1.11
N ALA A 227 -18.10 -22.27 -1.23
CA ALA A 227 -18.30 -21.46 -2.42
C ALA A 227 -17.14 -20.49 -2.67
N ALA A 228 -16.68 -19.80 -1.62
CA ALA A 228 -15.54 -18.90 -1.70
C ALA A 228 -14.26 -19.65 -2.09
N GLN A 229 -14.01 -20.85 -1.55
CA GLN A 229 -12.83 -21.63 -1.87
C GLN A 229 -12.81 -22.10 -3.33
N LEU A 230 -13.98 -22.49 -3.89
CA LEU A 230 -14.12 -22.93 -5.28
C LEU A 230 -13.97 -21.79 -6.29
N ALA A 231 -14.45 -20.59 -5.95
CA ALA A 231 -14.53 -19.45 -6.87
C ALA A 231 -13.58 -18.30 -6.47
N GLU A 232 -12.41 -18.62 -5.92
CA GLU A 232 -11.34 -17.66 -5.59
C GLU A 232 -11.83 -16.44 -4.76
N GLY A 233 -12.67 -16.71 -3.76
CA GLY A 233 -13.25 -15.74 -2.84
C GLY A 233 -14.59 -15.17 -3.30
N LEU A 234 -15.16 -15.57 -4.44
CA LEU A 234 -16.49 -15.12 -4.87
C LEU A 234 -17.59 -16.05 -4.36
N VAL A 235 -18.73 -15.47 -3.99
CA VAL A 235 -19.92 -16.22 -3.57
C VAL A 235 -21.13 -15.54 -4.19
N ALA A 236 -21.98 -16.30 -4.88
CA ALA A 236 -23.26 -15.82 -5.38
C ALA A 236 -24.40 -16.43 -4.57
N VAL A 237 -25.42 -15.63 -4.27
CA VAL A 237 -26.62 -16.05 -3.54
C VAL A 237 -27.83 -15.70 -4.39
N ASP A 238 -28.55 -16.72 -4.84
CA ASP A 238 -29.77 -16.53 -5.61
C ASP A 238 -30.99 -16.72 -4.73
N LEU A 239 -31.84 -15.70 -4.67
CA LEU A 239 -33.11 -15.76 -3.98
C LEU A 239 -34.15 -16.40 -4.92
N ILE A 240 -34.63 -17.59 -4.57
CA ILE A 240 -35.54 -18.38 -5.42
C ILE A 240 -36.87 -17.66 -5.59
N ASP A 241 -37.35 -16.99 -4.54
CA ASP A 241 -38.68 -16.40 -4.49
C ASP A 241 -38.76 -15.00 -5.17
N SER A 242 -37.62 -14.31 -5.34
CA SER A 242 -37.59 -12.95 -5.92
C SER A 242 -36.80 -12.83 -7.23
N ALA A 243 -36.17 -13.91 -7.70
CA ALA A 243 -35.24 -13.90 -8.84
C ALA A 243 -34.12 -12.84 -8.72
N GLU A 244 -33.79 -12.44 -7.49
CA GLU A 244 -32.71 -11.51 -7.19
C GLU A 244 -31.42 -12.30 -6.93
N GLU A 245 -30.34 -11.92 -7.61
CA GLU A 245 -29.00 -12.45 -7.38
C GLU A 245 -28.16 -11.45 -6.60
N ARG A 246 -27.48 -11.92 -5.55
CA ARG A 246 -26.51 -11.15 -4.77
C ARG A 246 -25.14 -11.79 -4.85
N THR A 247 -24.17 -11.07 -5.42
CA THR A 247 -22.77 -11.52 -5.40
C THR A 247 -22.00 -10.84 -4.28
N TYR A 248 -21.25 -11.65 -3.54
CA TYR A 248 -20.31 -11.27 -2.49
C TYR A 248 -18.88 -11.63 -2.91
N SER A 249 -17.90 -10.91 -2.35
CA SER A 249 -16.50 -11.25 -2.53
C SER A 249 -15.75 -11.14 -1.22
N GLN A 250 -15.04 -12.21 -0.88
CA GLN A 250 -14.03 -12.24 0.18
C GLN A 250 -12.83 -11.35 -0.18
N ASN A 251 -12.55 -11.25 -1.48
CA ASN A 251 -11.46 -10.45 -2.02
C ASN A 251 -11.98 -9.07 -2.47
N PHE A 252 -11.10 -8.08 -2.63
CA PHE A 252 -11.49 -6.81 -3.25
C PHE A 252 -11.72 -7.01 -4.75
N ALA A 253 -12.75 -7.76 -5.15
CA ALA A 253 -13.06 -8.03 -6.54
C ALA A 253 -14.39 -7.41 -7.00
N CYS A 254 -14.41 -6.92 -8.25
CA CYS A 254 -15.62 -6.52 -8.93
C CYS A 254 -16.38 -7.78 -9.39
N PRO A 255 -17.66 -7.95 -9.02
CA PRO A 255 -18.42 -9.13 -9.41
C PRO A 255 -18.62 -9.21 -10.93
N GLU A 256 -18.92 -8.11 -11.60
CA GLU A 256 -19.27 -8.13 -13.04
C GLU A 256 -18.05 -8.26 -13.97
N HIS A 257 -16.96 -7.56 -13.69
CA HIS A 257 -15.83 -7.45 -14.61
C HIS A 257 -14.65 -8.36 -14.24
N GLY A 258 -14.75 -9.09 -13.12
CA GLY A 258 -13.68 -9.94 -12.61
C GLY A 258 -12.40 -9.18 -12.22
N VAL A 259 -12.46 -7.85 -12.10
CA VAL A 259 -11.32 -7.03 -11.67
C VAL A 259 -11.09 -7.26 -10.18
N SER A 260 -10.02 -7.98 -9.84
CA SER A 260 -9.55 -8.13 -8.47
C SER A 260 -8.48 -7.09 -8.16
N LEU A 261 -8.68 -6.36 -7.06
CA LEU A 261 -7.70 -5.46 -6.48
C LEU A 261 -6.96 -6.20 -5.36
N PRO A 262 -5.65 -5.97 -5.22
CA PRO A 262 -4.93 -6.40 -4.04
C PRO A 262 -5.47 -5.67 -2.80
N GLU A 263 -5.19 -6.21 -1.62
CA GLU A 263 -5.49 -5.54 -0.36
C GLU A 263 -4.92 -4.11 -0.35
N LEU A 264 -5.71 -3.15 0.14
CA LEU A 264 -5.33 -1.74 0.20
C LEU A 264 -4.19 -1.51 1.20
N GLN A 265 -2.96 -1.65 0.72
CA GLN A 265 -1.74 -1.42 1.49
C GLN A 265 -0.98 -0.20 0.95
N PRO A 266 -0.28 0.60 1.78
CA PRO A 266 0.41 1.81 1.32
C PRO A 266 1.38 1.61 0.16
N ARG A 267 1.93 0.40 -0.01
CA ARG A 267 2.84 0.06 -1.12
C ARG A 267 2.17 0.03 -2.50
N ILE A 268 0.87 -0.29 -2.59
CA ILE A 268 0.15 -0.32 -3.88
C ILE A 268 -0.09 1.10 -4.42
N PHE A 269 -0.01 2.10 -3.54
CA PHE A 269 -0.10 3.50 -3.91
C PHE A 269 1.27 4.11 -4.21
N SER A 270 2.35 3.33 -4.26
CA SER A 270 3.69 3.83 -4.56
C SER A 270 4.08 3.54 -6.00
N PHE A 271 4.29 4.59 -6.80
CA PHE A 271 4.86 4.44 -8.16
C PHE A 271 6.34 4.00 -8.16
N ASN A 272 6.99 4.00 -6.99
CA ASN A 272 8.36 3.48 -6.81
C ASN A 272 8.38 1.98 -6.47
N SER A 273 7.23 1.39 -6.18
CA SER A 273 7.07 -0.05 -5.96
C SER A 273 6.49 -0.71 -7.22
N PRO A 274 6.96 -1.91 -7.61
CA PRO A 274 6.34 -2.67 -8.69
C PRO A 274 4.84 -2.93 -8.48
N HIS A 275 4.37 -2.92 -7.23
CA HIS A 275 2.95 -3.14 -6.88
C HIS A 275 2.03 -1.97 -7.21
N GLY A 276 2.55 -0.74 -7.31
CA GLY A 276 1.76 0.47 -7.56
C GLY A 276 2.20 1.25 -8.79
N ALA A 277 3.33 0.87 -9.40
CA ALA A 277 3.80 1.47 -10.63
C ALA A 277 2.93 1.04 -11.82
N CYS A 278 2.63 2.00 -12.70
CA CYS A 278 1.92 1.73 -13.95
C CYS A 278 2.73 0.73 -14.81
N PRO A 279 2.13 -0.39 -15.27
CA PRO A 279 2.73 -1.22 -16.30
C PRO A 279 2.93 -0.40 -17.58
N ARG A 280 4.05 -0.60 -18.26
CA ARG A 280 4.32 0.08 -19.54
C ARG A 280 3.55 -0.56 -20.69
#